data_AF-A0A1A8KH84-F1
#
_entry.id   AF-A0A1A8KH84-F1
#
_cell.length_a   1.000
_cell.length_b   1.000
_cell.length_c   1.000
_cell.angle_alpha   90.00
_cell.angle_beta   90.00
_cell.angle_gamma   90.00
#
_symmetry.space_group_name_H-M   'P 1'
#
loop_
_entity.id
_entity.type
_entity.pdbx_description
1 polymer ?
#
loop_
_entity_poly.entity_id
_entity_poly.type
_entity_poly.pdbx_seq_one_letter_code
_entity_poly.pdbx_strand_id
1 'polypeptide(L)'
;METTASSSPSSRCSYSYEDYKETADWLLTHTKKRPKVAIICGSGLGGLGDLLEDKTMFSYKDIPRFPTSTVPGHAGQLVFGKLQGCECVCMQGRFHFYEGYNVQTVTYPVRVFFLLGVETLIVTNAAGGLNGAFNVGDIMLIRDHINTPGFAGQNPLCGHNDERFGVRFPCMSDAYDQELRVLARQTAEEQGCSSFLQEGVYCMLAGPTYETIAECRALQMLGADAVGMSTVPEVVVARHCGLRVLGLSLVTNKVVMDYESSDRANHEEVLKTTQHRAQDLQRLVSHLVAKF
;
A
#
# COMPACT_ATOMS: atom_id res chain seq x y z
N MET A 1 -0.79 -33.47 -39.87
CA MET A 1 0.17 -32.83 -38.96
C MET A 1 -0.33 -31.43 -38.69
N GLU A 2 -1.17 -31.29 -37.66
CA GLU A 2 -1.63 -30.00 -37.18
C GLU A 2 -0.48 -29.32 -36.44
N THR A 3 -0.03 -28.19 -36.97
CA THR A 3 0.93 -27.30 -36.32
C THR A 3 0.19 -26.54 -35.22
N THR A 4 0.43 -26.93 -33.98
CA THR A 4 0.08 -26.17 -32.78
C THR A 4 0.81 -24.83 -32.80
N ALA A 5 0.05 -23.74 -32.92
CA ALA A 5 0.58 -22.40 -32.72
C ALA A 5 0.97 -22.25 -31.25
N SER A 6 2.28 -22.28 -30.97
CA SER A 6 2.83 -21.95 -29.66
C SER A 6 2.58 -20.47 -29.39
N SER A 7 1.59 -20.14 -28.56
CA SER A 7 1.43 -18.78 -28.05
C SER A 7 2.62 -18.43 -27.17
N SER A 8 3.35 -17.37 -27.50
CA SER A 8 4.43 -16.82 -26.70
C SER A 8 3.95 -16.48 -25.28
N PRO A 9 4.71 -16.77 -24.20
CA PRO A 9 4.28 -16.51 -22.81
C PRO A 9 4.12 -15.03 -22.46
N SER A 10 4.59 -14.10 -23.31
CA SER A 10 4.64 -12.66 -23.02
C SER A 10 3.35 -11.88 -23.32
N SER A 11 2.27 -12.54 -23.75
CA SER A 11 1.01 -11.87 -24.14
C SER A 11 -0.20 -12.18 -23.24
N ARG A 12 0.00 -12.76 -22.04
CA ARG A 12 -1.10 -13.23 -21.16
C ARG A 12 -0.95 -12.85 -19.68
N CYS A 13 -0.63 -11.61 -19.38
CA CYS A 13 -0.82 -11.08 -18.02
C CYS A 13 -1.79 -9.92 -18.09
N SER A 14 -3.09 -10.25 -18.16
CA SER A 14 -4.17 -9.32 -17.89
C SER A 14 -5.30 -10.09 -17.25
N TYR A 15 -5.65 -9.74 -16.01
CA TYR A 15 -6.87 -10.26 -15.38
C TYR A 15 -8.08 -9.60 -16.03
N SER A 16 -9.07 -10.40 -16.40
CA SER A 16 -10.39 -9.94 -16.83
C SER A 16 -11.21 -9.46 -15.63
N TYR A 17 -12.27 -8.68 -15.86
CA TYR A 17 -13.23 -8.32 -14.81
C TYR A 17 -13.80 -9.56 -14.12
N GLU A 18 -14.06 -10.61 -14.90
CA GLU A 18 -14.63 -11.87 -14.43
C GLU A 18 -13.68 -12.59 -13.46
N ASP A 19 -12.36 -12.49 -13.65
CA ASP A 19 -11.37 -13.01 -12.71
C ASP A 19 -11.48 -12.32 -11.34
N TYR A 20 -11.56 -10.99 -11.32
CA TYR A 20 -11.75 -10.21 -10.08
C TYR A 20 -13.09 -10.52 -9.42
N LYS A 21 -14.14 -10.64 -10.22
CA LYS A 21 -15.50 -10.95 -9.75
C LYS A 21 -15.56 -12.35 -9.13
N GLU A 22 -14.91 -13.34 -9.73
CA GLU A 22 -14.81 -14.70 -9.18
C GLU A 22 -14.20 -14.67 -7.77
N THR A 23 -13.08 -13.95 -7.59
CA THR A 23 -12.46 -13.80 -6.27
C THR A 23 -13.39 -13.07 -5.28
N ALA A 24 -14.04 -11.98 -5.71
CA ALA A 24 -14.95 -11.22 -4.86
C ALA A 24 -16.17 -12.05 -4.44
N ASP A 25 -16.81 -12.76 -5.37
CA ASP A 25 -17.95 -13.65 -5.10
C ASP A 25 -17.55 -14.79 -4.14
N TRP A 26 -16.35 -15.36 -4.32
CA TRP A 26 -15.82 -16.35 -3.40
C TRP A 26 -15.69 -15.77 -1.97
N LEU A 27 -15.12 -14.58 -1.80
CA LEU A 27 -15.05 -13.94 -0.49
C LEU A 27 -16.43 -13.63 0.10
N LEU A 28 -17.37 -13.11 -0.71
CA LEU A 28 -18.73 -12.75 -0.28
C LEU A 28 -19.57 -13.95 0.16
N THR A 29 -19.29 -15.14 -0.36
CA THR A 29 -19.94 -16.40 0.05
C THR A 29 -19.31 -17.01 1.31
N HIS A 30 -18.04 -16.72 1.59
CA HIS A 30 -17.31 -17.27 2.74
C HIS A 30 -17.27 -16.32 3.96
N THR A 31 -17.72 -15.08 3.84
CA THR A 31 -17.93 -14.18 4.98
C THR A 31 -19.20 -13.34 4.86
N LYS A 32 -19.84 -13.06 6.00
CA LYS A 32 -21.00 -12.16 6.10
C LYS A 32 -20.61 -10.68 6.21
N LYS A 33 -19.32 -10.38 6.42
CA LYS A 33 -18.79 -9.01 6.57
C LYS A 33 -18.86 -8.26 5.24
N ARG A 34 -19.17 -6.96 5.26
CA ARG A 34 -19.24 -6.09 4.08
C ARG A 34 -18.39 -4.84 4.33
N PRO A 35 -17.07 -4.94 4.14
CA PRO A 35 -16.14 -3.89 4.55
C PRO A 35 -16.35 -2.61 3.74
N LYS A 36 -16.29 -1.47 4.43
CA LYS A 36 -16.27 -0.13 3.81
C LYS A 36 -14.85 0.42 3.68
N VAL A 37 -13.93 -0.11 4.47
CA VAL A 37 -12.52 0.27 4.49
C VAL A 37 -11.65 -0.94 4.18
N ALA A 38 -10.73 -0.79 3.25
CA ALA A 38 -9.61 -1.71 3.07
C ALA A 38 -8.34 -1.09 3.65
N ILE A 39 -7.53 -1.90 4.34
CA ILE A 39 -6.27 -1.47 4.94
C ILE A 39 -5.15 -2.38 4.42
N ILE A 40 -4.15 -1.81 3.74
CA ILE A 40 -2.97 -2.55 3.29
C ILE A 40 -1.83 -2.33 4.28
N CYS A 41 -1.47 -3.40 5.00
CA CYS A 41 -0.45 -3.36 6.04
C CYS A 41 0.95 -3.56 5.40
N GLY A 42 1.81 -2.56 5.55
CA GLY A 42 3.22 -2.66 5.17
C GLY A 42 4.07 -3.51 6.13
N SER A 43 5.36 -3.62 5.83
CA SER A 43 6.31 -4.39 6.66
C SER A 43 6.31 -3.92 8.11
N GLY A 44 6.13 -4.85 9.05
CA GLY A 44 6.05 -4.57 10.49
C GLY A 44 4.73 -3.94 10.96
N LEU A 45 3.81 -3.59 10.06
CA LEU A 45 2.52 -2.95 10.37
C LEU A 45 1.34 -3.94 10.37
N GLY A 46 1.62 -5.25 10.31
CA GLY A 46 0.62 -6.31 10.30
C GLY A 46 -0.34 -6.27 11.50
N GLY A 47 0.09 -5.72 12.64
CA GLY A 47 -0.74 -5.63 13.85
C GLY A 47 -2.06 -4.85 13.70
N LEU A 48 -2.24 -4.06 12.63
CA LEU A 48 -3.53 -3.45 12.30
C LEU A 48 -4.65 -4.50 12.10
N GLY A 49 -4.35 -5.61 11.42
CA GLY A 49 -5.30 -6.72 11.31
C GLY A 49 -5.53 -7.45 12.64
N ASP A 50 -4.59 -7.33 13.57
CA ASP A 50 -4.70 -7.95 14.90
C ASP A 50 -5.69 -7.21 15.80
N LEU A 51 -5.92 -5.92 15.56
CA LEU A 51 -6.87 -5.08 16.29
C LEU A 51 -8.34 -5.27 15.86
N LEU A 52 -8.59 -5.98 14.76
CA LEU A 52 -9.96 -6.22 14.30
C LEU A 52 -10.74 -7.09 15.30
N GLU A 53 -11.99 -6.74 15.56
CA GLU A 53 -12.93 -7.56 16.32
C GLU A 53 -13.76 -8.46 15.38
N ASP A 54 -14.31 -9.55 15.92
CA ASP A 54 -15.17 -10.49 15.18
C ASP A 54 -14.55 -10.96 13.84
N LYS A 55 -13.31 -11.46 13.90
CA LYS A 55 -12.49 -11.71 12.70
C LYS A 55 -12.95 -12.91 11.87
N THR A 56 -12.80 -12.79 10.56
CA THR A 56 -12.76 -13.91 9.61
C THR A 56 -11.49 -13.79 8.78
N MET A 57 -10.65 -14.83 8.77
CA MET A 57 -9.32 -14.80 8.16
C MET A 57 -9.25 -15.78 6.99
N PHE A 58 -8.64 -15.36 5.89
CA PHE A 58 -8.40 -16.17 4.71
C PHE A 58 -6.92 -16.12 4.36
N SER A 59 -6.24 -17.27 4.29
CA SER A 59 -4.89 -17.30 3.76
C SER A 59 -4.93 -16.99 2.27
N TYR A 60 -3.97 -16.20 1.76
CA TYR A 60 -3.97 -15.82 0.34
C TYR A 60 -3.96 -17.03 -0.60
N LYS A 61 -3.31 -18.12 -0.21
CA LYS A 61 -3.25 -19.38 -0.99
C LYS A 61 -4.62 -20.05 -1.19
N ASP A 62 -5.58 -19.79 -0.30
CA ASP A 62 -6.91 -20.38 -0.33
C ASP A 62 -7.91 -19.51 -1.12
N ILE A 63 -7.54 -18.26 -1.40
CA ILE A 63 -8.36 -17.31 -2.16
C ILE A 63 -8.07 -17.52 -3.66
N PRO A 64 -9.09 -17.72 -4.50
CA PRO A 64 -8.90 -17.90 -5.93
C PRO A 64 -8.11 -16.75 -6.56
N ARG A 65 -7.07 -17.09 -7.33
CA ARG A 65 -6.22 -16.17 -8.13
C ARG A 65 -5.40 -15.16 -7.32
N PHE A 66 -5.47 -15.22 -5.99
CA PHE A 66 -4.73 -14.30 -5.15
C PHE A 66 -3.22 -14.60 -5.21
N PRO A 67 -2.35 -13.58 -5.24
CA PRO A 67 -0.91 -13.79 -5.16
C PRO A 67 -0.49 -14.29 -3.78
N THR A 68 0.70 -14.88 -3.68
CA THR A 68 1.29 -15.31 -2.41
C THR A 68 2.34 -14.30 -1.94
N SER A 69 2.44 -14.08 -0.64
CA SER A 69 3.50 -13.20 -0.09
C SER A 69 4.74 -14.02 0.22
N THR A 70 5.92 -13.55 -0.19
CA THR A 70 7.21 -14.24 0.02
C THR A 70 8.17 -13.48 0.94
N VAL A 71 7.89 -12.20 1.22
CA VAL A 71 8.73 -11.34 2.06
C VAL A 71 8.54 -11.63 3.56
N PRO A 72 9.62 -11.74 4.36
CA PRO A 72 9.53 -11.87 5.81
C PRO A 72 8.72 -10.74 6.47
N GLY A 73 7.93 -11.07 7.49
CA GLY A 73 7.06 -10.12 8.18
C GLY A 73 5.68 -9.90 7.52
N HIS A 74 5.41 -10.56 6.39
CA HIS A 74 4.11 -10.56 5.75
C HIS A 74 3.39 -11.90 6.01
N ALA A 75 2.31 -11.86 6.80
CA ALA A 75 1.60 -13.08 7.22
C ALA A 75 0.90 -13.80 6.05
N GLY A 76 0.55 -13.09 4.98
CA GLY A 76 -0.05 -13.67 3.78
C GLY A 76 -1.52 -14.03 3.97
N GLN A 77 -2.29 -13.15 4.62
CA GLN A 77 -3.70 -13.37 4.89
C GLN A 77 -4.55 -12.11 4.80
N LEU A 78 -5.82 -12.31 4.43
CA LEU A 78 -6.85 -11.29 4.39
C LEU A 78 -7.73 -11.43 5.63
N VAL A 79 -7.83 -10.36 6.43
CA VAL A 79 -8.55 -10.36 7.70
C VAL A 79 -9.74 -9.43 7.61
N PHE A 80 -10.95 -9.99 7.63
CA PHE A 80 -12.19 -9.23 7.75
C PHE A 80 -12.55 -9.09 9.22
N GLY A 81 -13.09 -7.94 9.61
CA GLY A 81 -13.54 -7.73 10.99
C GLY A 81 -14.06 -6.32 11.19
N LYS A 82 -14.16 -5.90 12.46
CA LYS A 82 -14.54 -4.53 12.82
C LYS A 82 -13.37 -3.81 13.47
N LEU A 83 -13.07 -2.60 13.02
CA LEU A 83 -12.13 -1.70 13.70
C LEU A 83 -12.95 -0.54 14.27
N GLN A 84 -13.03 -0.42 15.59
CA GLN A 84 -13.86 0.60 16.25
C GLN A 84 -15.32 0.61 15.71
N GLY A 85 -15.90 -0.57 15.51
CA GLY A 85 -17.25 -0.74 14.98
C GLY A 85 -17.40 -0.69 13.45
N CYS A 86 -16.42 -0.13 12.72
CA CYS A 86 -16.45 -0.06 11.26
C CYS A 86 -16.01 -1.39 10.62
N GLU A 87 -16.79 -1.93 9.68
CA GLU A 87 -16.41 -3.14 8.95
C GLU A 87 -15.22 -2.86 8.02
N CYS A 88 -14.13 -3.59 8.24
CA CYS A 88 -12.87 -3.43 7.54
C CYS A 88 -12.37 -4.75 6.97
N VAL A 89 -11.52 -4.66 5.95
CA VAL A 89 -10.70 -5.76 5.46
C VAL A 89 -9.23 -5.35 5.47
N CYS A 90 -8.38 -6.13 6.13
CA CYS A 90 -6.95 -5.87 6.25
C CYS A 90 -6.16 -6.89 5.42
N MET A 91 -5.28 -6.42 4.54
CA MET A 91 -4.20 -7.23 3.98
C MET A 91 -3.04 -7.27 4.96
N GLN A 92 -2.88 -8.39 5.67
CA GLN A 92 -1.72 -8.62 6.53
C GLN A 92 -0.56 -9.17 5.69
N GLY A 93 0.14 -8.22 5.07
CA GLY A 93 1.19 -8.46 4.10
C GLY A 93 0.73 -8.09 2.69
N ARG A 94 1.49 -7.23 2.02
CA ARG A 94 1.31 -6.89 0.61
C ARG A 94 2.24 -7.68 -0.31
N PHE A 95 2.07 -7.47 -1.60
CA PHE A 95 2.96 -7.96 -2.66
C PHE A 95 3.83 -6.82 -3.16
N HIS A 96 5.02 -7.14 -3.67
CA HIS A 96 5.93 -6.14 -4.21
C HIS A 96 6.38 -6.47 -5.61
N PHE A 97 6.64 -5.42 -6.40
CA PHE A 97 7.13 -5.58 -7.77
C PHE A 97 8.50 -6.28 -7.80
N TYR A 98 9.38 -6.01 -6.84
CA TYR A 98 10.69 -6.67 -6.72
C TYR A 98 10.61 -8.18 -6.41
N GLU A 99 9.45 -8.71 -6.02
CA GLU A 99 9.24 -10.16 -5.81
C GLU A 99 9.12 -10.92 -7.15
N GLY A 100 9.14 -10.21 -8.29
CA GLY A 100 8.96 -10.76 -9.62
C GLY A 100 7.51 -10.72 -10.11
N TYR A 101 6.59 -10.17 -9.31
CA TYR A 101 5.21 -9.93 -9.74
C TYR A 101 5.14 -8.76 -10.70
N ASN A 102 4.32 -8.88 -11.74
CA ASN A 102 3.95 -7.72 -12.54
C ASN A 102 3.08 -6.74 -11.70
N VAL A 103 3.04 -5.47 -12.10
CA VAL A 103 2.31 -4.43 -11.36
C VAL A 103 0.81 -4.70 -11.24
N GLN A 104 0.20 -5.39 -12.21
CA GLN A 104 -1.23 -5.74 -12.16
C GLN A 104 -1.52 -6.80 -11.08
N THR A 105 -0.66 -7.80 -10.94
CA THR A 105 -0.71 -8.81 -9.88
C THR A 105 -0.52 -8.17 -8.51
N VAL A 106 0.44 -7.25 -8.35
CA VAL A 106 0.64 -6.49 -7.10
C VAL A 106 -0.64 -5.77 -6.68
N THR A 107 -1.34 -5.16 -7.63
CA THR A 107 -2.55 -4.37 -7.38
C THR A 107 -3.85 -5.16 -7.43
N TYR A 108 -3.80 -6.48 -7.69
CA TYR A 108 -4.98 -7.32 -7.87
C TYR A 108 -6.02 -7.17 -6.74
N PRO A 109 -5.62 -7.15 -5.45
CA PRO A 109 -6.57 -7.03 -4.35
C PRO A 109 -7.40 -5.76 -4.37
N VAL A 110 -6.88 -4.65 -4.91
CA VAL A 110 -7.58 -3.36 -4.87
C VAL A 110 -8.88 -3.39 -5.68
N ARG A 111 -8.87 -4.03 -6.85
CA ARG A 111 -10.09 -4.24 -7.64
C ARG A 111 -11.05 -5.22 -6.97
N VAL A 112 -10.53 -6.22 -6.26
CA VAL A 112 -11.37 -7.10 -5.44
C VAL A 112 -12.05 -6.29 -4.33
N PHE A 113 -11.34 -5.40 -3.64
CA PHE A 113 -11.92 -4.53 -2.61
C PHE A 113 -13.02 -3.63 -3.16
N PHE A 114 -12.82 -3.03 -4.34
CA PHE A 114 -13.87 -2.29 -5.04
C PHE A 114 -15.14 -3.16 -5.24
N LEU A 115 -14.99 -4.38 -5.74
CA LEU A 115 -16.12 -5.31 -5.95
C LEU A 115 -16.76 -5.80 -4.64
N LEU A 116 -16.04 -5.78 -3.52
CA LEU A 116 -16.58 -6.06 -2.19
C LEU A 116 -17.37 -4.86 -1.60
N GLY A 117 -17.35 -3.70 -2.27
CA GLY A 117 -18.05 -2.49 -1.83
C GLY A 117 -17.24 -1.59 -0.90
N VAL A 118 -15.91 -1.71 -0.92
CA VAL A 118 -15.00 -0.80 -0.21
C VAL A 118 -15.03 0.58 -0.86
N GLU A 119 -15.09 1.62 -0.02
CA GLU A 119 -15.16 3.02 -0.44
C GLU A 119 -13.86 3.77 -0.12
N THR A 120 -13.12 3.34 0.90
CA THR A 120 -11.86 3.95 1.34
C THR A 120 -10.74 2.93 1.43
N LEU A 121 -9.59 3.24 0.85
CA LEU A 121 -8.34 2.49 0.97
C LEU A 121 -7.35 3.24 1.87
N ILE A 122 -6.90 2.59 2.93
CA ILE A 122 -5.77 3.05 3.75
C ILE A 122 -4.54 2.23 3.36
N VAL A 123 -3.52 2.90 2.85
CA VAL A 123 -2.23 2.27 2.51
C VAL A 123 -1.17 2.66 3.52
N THR A 124 -0.52 1.66 4.11
CA THR A 124 0.58 1.88 5.06
C THR A 124 1.88 1.30 4.53
N ASN A 125 3.02 1.93 4.77
CA ASN A 125 4.32 1.37 4.40
C ASN A 125 5.42 1.79 5.37
N ALA A 126 6.54 1.07 5.32
CA ALA A 126 7.82 1.54 5.83
C ALA A 126 8.53 2.33 4.72
N ALA A 127 9.24 3.39 5.11
CA ALA A 127 9.94 4.27 4.17
C ALA A 127 11.26 4.80 4.75
N GLY A 128 12.23 5.05 3.88
CA GLY A 128 13.41 5.84 4.20
C GLY A 128 13.10 7.34 4.17
N GLY A 129 13.50 8.07 5.20
CA GLY A 129 13.33 9.52 5.25
C GLY A 129 14.40 10.25 4.43
N LEU A 130 13.97 10.97 3.38
CA LEU A 130 14.79 11.86 2.56
C LEU A 130 14.82 13.29 3.10
N ASN A 131 13.72 13.73 3.69
CA ASN A 131 13.64 15.02 4.34
C ASN A 131 14.46 15.01 5.63
N GLY A 132 15.48 15.87 5.71
CA GLY A 132 16.38 15.96 6.86
C GLY A 132 15.70 16.34 8.18
N ALA A 133 14.49 16.92 8.12
CA ALA A 133 13.68 17.23 9.30
C ALA A 133 12.99 16.00 9.90
N PHE A 134 12.83 14.90 9.14
CA PHE A 134 12.17 13.70 9.62
C PHE A 134 13.09 12.87 10.51
N ASN A 135 12.47 12.18 11.46
CA ASN A 135 13.14 11.28 12.38
C ASN A 135 12.65 9.85 12.22
N VAL A 136 13.52 8.92 12.59
CA VAL A 136 13.16 7.51 12.70
C VAL A 136 12.00 7.38 13.69
N GLY A 137 10.90 6.79 13.25
CA GLY A 137 9.67 6.67 14.01
C GLY A 137 8.60 7.72 13.72
N ASP A 138 8.89 8.74 12.91
CA ASP A 138 7.88 9.68 12.44
C ASP A 138 6.86 8.98 11.53
N ILE A 139 5.60 9.41 11.61
CA ILE A 139 4.53 8.98 10.72
C ILE A 139 4.30 10.10 9.71
N MET A 140 4.57 9.85 8.44
CA MET A 140 4.33 10.78 7.35
C MET A 140 2.98 10.51 6.69
N LEU A 141 2.08 11.49 6.72
CA LEU A 141 0.94 11.57 5.82
C LEU A 141 1.44 11.78 4.39
N ILE A 142 1.06 10.86 3.49
CA ILE A 142 1.41 11.01 2.07
C ILE A 142 0.43 12.02 1.46
N ARG A 143 0.94 13.21 1.10
CA ARG A 143 0.15 14.23 0.40
C ARG A 143 0.15 14.05 -1.11
N ASP A 144 1.22 13.48 -1.64
CA ASP A 144 1.43 13.24 -3.06
C ASP A 144 2.50 12.15 -3.28
N HIS A 145 2.70 11.71 -4.53
CA HIS A 145 3.75 10.75 -4.86
C HIS A 145 4.50 11.06 -6.16
N ILE A 146 5.72 10.53 -6.25
CA ILE A 146 6.49 10.40 -7.49
C ILE A 146 6.50 8.92 -7.89
N ASN A 147 5.88 8.62 -9.03
CA ASN A 147 5.76 7.25 -9.55
C ASN A 147 6.89 6.95 -10.56
N THR A 148 8.11 6.70 -10.07
CA THR A 148 9.26 6.48 -10.97
C THR A 148 9.10 5.27 -11.90
N PRO A 149 8.55 4.11 -11.46
CA PRO A 149 8.28 3.00 -12.40
C PRO A 149 7.20 3.38 -13.43
N GLY A 150 6.22 4.19 -13.03
CA GLY A 150 5.17 4.70 -13.90
C GLY A 150 5.70 5.57 -15.04
N PHE A 151 6.73 6.40 -14.80
CA PHE A 151 7.38 7.18 -15.87
C PHE A 151 7.99 6.30 -16.96
N ALA A 152 8.44 5.09 -16.61
CA ALA A 152 8.98 4.10 -17.54
C ALA A 152 7.93 3.11 -18.09
N GLY A 153 6.63 3.35 -17.84
CA GLY A 153 5.54 2.53 -18.34
C GLY A 153 5.16 1.33 -17.46
N GLN A 154 5.77 1.15 -16.28
CA GLN A 154 5.35 0.16 -15.28
C GLN A 154 4.17 0.70 -14.45
N ASN A 155 3.08 1.06 -15.13
CA ASN A 155 1.85 1.53 -14.51
C ASN A 155 0.79 0.40 -14.56
N PRO A 156 0.07 0.12 -13.45
CA PRO A 156 -0.94 -0.96 -13.43
C PRO A 156 -2.10 -0.75 -14.41
N LEU A 157 -2.30 0.47 -14.92
CA LEU A 157 -3.32 0.80 -15.92
C LEU A 157 -2.82 0.70 -17.38
N CYS A 158 -1.54 0.36 -17.59
CA CYS A 158 -1.05 0.01 -18.93
C CYS A 158 -1.75 -1.28 -19.41
N GLY A 159 -2.27 -1.26 -20.64
CA GLY A 159 -3.12 -2.32 -21.19
C GLY A 159 -4.48 -1.81 -21.65
N HIS A 160 -5.45 -2.70 -21.85
CA HIS A 160 -6.84 -2.34 -22.17
C HIS A 160 -7.55 -1.80 -20.94
N ASN A 161 -8.36 -0.74 -21.10
CA ASN A 161 -9.19 -0.22 -20.01
C ASN A 161 -10.52 -0.97 -19.97
N ASP A 162 -10.94 -1.37 -18.77
CA ASP A 162 -12.30 -1.86 -18.53
C ASP A 162 -13.10 -0.76 -17.83
N GLU A 163 -14.10 -0.24 -18.54
CA GLU A 163 -14.92 0.89 -18.07
C GLU A 163 -15.79 0.55 -16.86
N ARG A 164 -15.96 -0.73 -16.53
CA ARG A 164 -16.65 -1.17 -15.31
C ARG A 164 -15.88 -0.83 -14.03
N PHE A 165 -14.56 -0.68 -14.13
CA PHE A 165 -13.74 -0.20 -13.00
C PHE A 165 -13.59 1.31 -13.03
N GLY A 166 -13.31 1.90 -14.19
CA GLY A 166 -13.08 3.34 -14.26
C GLY A 166 -12.71 3.87 -15.63
N VAL A 167 -12.49 5.18 -15.68
CA VAL A 167 -12.16 5.91 -16.91
C VAL A 167 -10.77 5.54 -17.43
N ARG A 168 -10.56 5.71 -18.74
CA ARG A 168 -9.26 5.43 -19.38
C ARG A 168 -8.10 6.27 -18.84
N PHE A 169 -8.37 7.53 -18.52
CA PHE A 169 -7.37 8.52 -18.10
C PHE A 169 -7.79 9.15 -16.76
N PRO A 170 -7.55 8.47 -15.63
CA PRO A 170 -7.90 9.02 -14.32
C PRO A 170 -6.99 10.20 -13.94
N CYS A 171 -7.56 11.18 -13.24
CA CYS A 171 -6.80 12.26 -12.61
C CYS A 171 -6.12 11.75 -11.33
N MET A 172 -4.87 12.17 -11.10
CA MET A 172 -4.11 11.78 -9.90
C MET A 172 -3.74 12.98 -9.00
N SER A 173 -4.10 14.21 -9.37
CA SER A 173 -3.76 15.41 -8.58
C SER A 173 -4.50 15.48 -7.24
N ASP A 174 -5.56 14.69 -7.07
CA ASP A 174 -6.34 14.55 -5.85
C ASP A 174 -6.25 13.12 -5.27
N ALA A 175 -5.21 12.37 -5.65
CA ALA A 175 -5.10 10.94 -5.32
C ALA A 175 -5.10 10.67 -3.82
N TYR A 176 -4.58 11.58 -3.01
CA TYR A 176 -4.60 11.50 -1.55
C TYR A 176 -5.63 12.47 -0.99
N ASP A 177 -6.73 11.92 -0.50
CA ASP A 177 -7.94 12.65 -0.15
C ASP A 177 -7.65 13.72 0.92
N GLN A 178 -8.00 14.97 0.59
CA GLN A 178 -7.69 16.11 1.45
C GLN A 178 -8.42 16.05 2.79
N GLU A 179 -9.68 15.60 2.80
CA GLU A 179 -10.47 15.51 4.02
C GLU A 179 -9.94 14.41 4.93
N LEU A 180 -9.56 13.26 4.37
CA LEU A 180 -8.93 12.18 5.14
C LEU A 180 -7.61 12.63 5.76
N ARG A 181 -6.80 13.42 5.05
CA ARG A 181 -5.56 14.01 5.60
C ARG A 181 -5.83 15.00 6.72
N VAL A 182 -6.84 15.86 6.57
CA VAL A 182 -7.26 16.80 7.64
C VAL A 182 -7.72 16.01 8.87
N LEU A 183 -8.56 14.99 8.67
CA LEU A 183 -9.08 14.15 9.75
C LEU A 183 -7.96 13.37 10.47
N ALA A 184 -6.96 12.90 9.72
CA ALA A 184 -5.79 12.23 10.28
C ALA A 184 -4.96 13.19 11.16
N ARG A 185 -4.75 14.44 10.74
CA ARG A 185 -4.07 15.47 11.56
C ARG A 185 -4.83 15.77 12.85
N GLN A 186 -6.14 15.98 12.76
CA GLN A 186 -6.99 16.23 13.93
C GLN A 186 -6.95 15.05 14.90
N THR A 187 -7.04 13.83 14.38
CA THR A 187 -6.97 12.61 15.19
C THR A 187 -5.61 12.43 15.85
N ALA A 188 -4.52 12.81 15.18
CA ALA A 188 -3.19 12.79 15.79
C ALA A 188 -3.06 13.83 16.91
N GLU A 189 -3.64 15.02 16.75
CA GLU A 189 -3.65 16.06 17.79
C GLU A 189 -4.39 15.60 19.04
N GLU A 190 -5.60 15.04 18.88
CA GLU A 190 -6.38 14.47 19.97
C GLU A 190 -5.63 13.35 20.72
N GLN A 191 -4.79 12.59 20.02
CA GLN A 191 -3.98 11.51 20.59
C GLN A 191 -2.60 11.95 21.09
N GLY A 192 -2.26 13.24 21.03
CA GLY A 192 -0.93 13.73 21.41
C GLY A 192 0.20 13.26 20.48
N CYS A 193 -0.12 12.85 19.25
CA CYS A 193 0.82 12.33 18.25
C CYS A 193 1.36 13.42 17.30
N SER A 194 0.90 14.68 17.42
CA SER A 194 1.28 15.77 16.50
C SER A 194 2.78 16.03 16.40
N SER A 195 3.54 15.73 17.47
CA SER A 195 4.99 16.00 17.51
C SER A 195 5.82 15.12 16.56
N PHE A 196 5.27 13.98 16.12
CA PHE A 196 5.93 13.04 15.22
C PHE A 196 5.05 12.71 14.00
N LEU A 197 4.01 13.51 13.75
CA LEU A 197 3.23 13.45 12.52
C LEU A 197 3.80 14.45 11.51
N GLN A 198 4.22 13.94 10.37
CA GLN A 198 4.74 14.71 9.25
C GLN A 198 3.77 14.64 8.06
N GLU A 199 4.00 15.46 7.04
CA GLU A 199 3.28 15.38 5.77
C GLU A 199 4.25 15.66 4.61
N GLY A 200 4.21 14.83 3.56
CA GLY A 200 5.21 14.91 2.51
C GLY A 200 4.92 14.07 1.27
N VAL A 201 5.83 14.16 0.30
CA VAL A 201 5.77 13.47 -0.99
C VAL A 201 6.50 12.12 -0.89
N TYR A 202 5.82 11.03 -1.24
CA TYR A 202 6.39 9.69 -1.27
C TYR A 202 6.92 9.34 -2.66
N CYS A 203 8.18 8.95 -2.78
CA CYS A 203 8.73 8.43 -4.02
C CYS A 203 8.74 6.90 -4.01
N MET A 204 8.09 6.28 -5.00
CA MET A 204 8.24 4.83 -5.20
C MET A 204 9.44 4.54 -6.11
N LEU A 205 10.27 3.58 -5.69
CA LEU A 205 11.24 2.87 -6.53
C LEU A 205 10.82 1.41 -6.71
N ALA A 206 11.45 0.71 -7.66
CA ALA A 206 11.20 -0.71 -7.87
C ALA A 206 11.82 -1.60 -6.78
N GLY A 207 13.02 -1.26 -6.27
CA GLY A 207 13.80 -2.13 -5.39
C GLY A 207 14.44 -3.34 -6.12
N PRO A 208 14.99 -4.33 -5.40
CA PRO A 208 15.00 -4.47 -3.94
C PRO A 208 16.21 -3.80 -3.25
N THR A 209 17.15 -3.24 -4.00
CA THR A 209 18.28 -2.51 -3.42
C THR A 209 17.79 -1.23 -2.76
N TYR A 210 18.29 -0.94 -1.56
CA TYR A 210 18.20 0.41 -1.01
C TYR A 210 19.00 1.39 -1.87
N GLU A 211 18.69 2.67 -1.70
CA GLU A 211 19.21 3.74 -2.52
C GLU A 211 20.70 3.99 -2.26
N THR A 212 21.43 4.31 -3.32
CA THR A 212 22.76 4.92 -3.24
C THR A 212 22.64 6.39 -2.81
N ILE A 213 23.73 6.97 -2.30
CA ILE A 213 23.78 8.40 -1.92
C ILE A 213 23.39 9.32 -3.09
N ALA A 214 23.81 8.99 -4.31
CA ALA A 214 23.47 9.79 -5.49
C ALA A 214 21.98 9.73 -5.83
N GLU A 215 21.37 8.55 -5.72
CA GLU A 215 19.92 8.38 -5.88
C GLU A 215 19.16 9.13 -4.80
N CYS A 216 19.54 9.02 -3.52
CA CYS A 216 18.94 9.79 -2.42
C CYS A 216 18.94 11.29 -2.71
N ARG A 217 20.09 11.85 -3.11
CA ARG A 217 20.23 13.28 -3.45
C ARG A 217 19.35 13.67 -4.64
N ALA A 218 19.31 12.84 -5.68
CA ALA A 218 18.45 13.08 -6.84
C ALA A 218 16.97 13.09 -6.46
N LEU A 219 16.51 12.14 -5.65
CA LEU A 219 15.12 12.08 -5.18
C LEU A 219 14.76 13.29 -4.31
N GLN A 220 15.67 13.73 -3.44
CA GLN A 220 15.47 14.92 -2.64
C GLN A 220 15.38 16.18 -3.51
N MET A 221 16.21 16.30 -4.56
CA MET A 221 16.13 17.40 -5.53
C MET A 221 14.82 17.39 -6.34
N LEU A 222 14.24 16.21 -6.57
CA LEU A 222 12.91 16.06 -7.18
C LEU A 222 11.76 16.39 -6.22
N GLY A 223 12.06 16.70 -4.95
CA GLY A 223 11.08 17.10 -3.94
C GLY A 223 10.44 15.94 -3.19
N ALA A 224 11.04 14.74 -3.21
CA ALA A 224 10.58 13.63 -2.38
C ALA A 224 11.01 13.79 -0.92
N ASP A 225 10.08 13.53 0.00
CA ASP A 225 10.30 13.59 1.45
C ASP A 225 10.58 12.20 2.06
N ALA A 226 10.04 11.16 1.45
CA ALA A 226 10.29 9.76 1.81
C ALA A 226 10.36 8.88 0.56
N VAL A 227 11.08 7.76 0.66
CA VAL A 227 11.24 6.77 -0.43
C VAL A 227 10.90 5.37 0.05
N GLY A 228 10.30 4.57 -0.83
CA GLY A 228 10.13 3.13 -0.60
C GLY A 228 9.72 2.39 -1.87
N MET A 229 9.26 1.15 -1.70
CA MET A 229 9.17 0.17 -2.80
C MET A 229 7.76 -0.36 -3.05
N SER A 230 6.71 0.36 -2.63
CA SER A 230 5.33 -0.12 -2.66
C SER A 230 4.31 1.01 -2.82
N THR A 231 3.04 0.73 -2.50
CA THR A 231 1.98 1.72 -2.28
C THR A 231 1.46 2.41 -3.55
N VAL A 232 2.30 3.09 -4.31
CA VAL A 232 1.86 3.92 -5.45
C VAL A 232 1.01 3.15 -6.48
N PRO A 233 1.31 1.89 -6.86
CA PRO A 233 0.45 1.14 -7.79
C PRO A 233 -0.93 0.86 -7.19
N GLU A 234 -1.00 0.56 -5.89
CA GLU A 234 -2.25 0.31 -5.17
C GLU A 234 -3.12 1.58 -5.18
N VAL A 235 -2.50 2.75 -4.96
CA VAL A 235 -3.17 4.07 -5.01
C VAL A 235 -3.70 4.37 -6.41
N VAL A 236 -2.91 4.13 -7.46
CA VAL A 236 -3.33 4.34 -8.86
C VAL A 236 -4.57 3.52 -9.18
N VAL A 237 -4.62 2.24 -8.80
CA VAL A 237 -5.78 1.38 -9.04
C VAL A 237 -6.98 1.77 -8.19
N ALA A 238 -6.77 2.19 -6.94
CA ALA A 238 -7.84 2.65 -6.06
C ALA A 238 -8.52 3.90 -6.64
N ARG A 239 -7.73 4.88 -7.10
CA ARG A 239 -8.24 6.10 -7.75
C ARG A 239 -8.91 5.83 -9.08
N HIS A 240 -8.37 4.91 -9.88
CA HIS A 240 -9.04 4.44 -11.09
C HIS A 240 -10.45 3.91 -10.79
N CYS A 241 -10.61 3.16 -9.69
CA CYS A 241 -11.89 2.61 -9.25
C CYS A 241 -12.76 3.60 -8.43
N GLY A 242 -12.33 4.85 -8.25
CA GLY A 242 -13.07 5.87 -7.51
C GLY A 242 -13.00 5.78 -5.98
N LEU A 243 -12.13 4.94 -5.40
CA LEU A 243 -11.95 4.84 -3.96
C LEU A 243 -11.26 6.11 -3.41
N ARG A 244 -11.65 6.53 -2.22
CA ARG A 244 -10.89 7.52 -1.43
C ARG A 244 -9.62 6.87 -0.89
N VAL A 245 -8.53 7.62 -0.79
CA VAL A 245 -7.24 7.05 -0.35
C VAL A 245 -6.62 7.92 0.74
N LEU A 246 -6.17 7.25 1.80
CA LEU A 246 -5.22 7.80 2.77
C LEU A 246 -3.91 7.01 2.73
N GLY A 247 -2.79 7.72 2.62
CA GLY A 247 -1.46 7.11 2.66
C GLY A 247 -0.70 7.49 3.93
N LEU A 248 -0.06 6.50 4.55
CA LEU A 248 0.77 6.65 5.74
C LEU A 248 2.10 5.91 5.56
N SER A 249 3.21 6.63 5.72
CA SER A 249 4.54 6.04 5.77
C SER A 249 5.10 6.13 7.18
N LEU A 250 5.56 5.02 7.74
CA LEU A 250 6.41 5.05 8.93
C LEU A 250 7.86 5.24 8.47
N VAL A 251 8.51 6.29 8.94
CA VAL A 251 9.93 6.55 8.64
C VAL A 251 10.77 5.58 9.46
N THR A 252 11.30 4.54 8.82
CA THR A 252 11.98 3.44 9.52
C THR A 252 13.50 3.60 9.62
N ASN A 253 14.06 4.47 8.79
CA ASN A 253 15.46 4.85 8.78
C ASN A 253 15.61 6.25 8.16
N LYS A 254 16.70 6.94 8.46
CA LYS A 254 17.14 8.10 7.65
C LYS A 254 17.97 7.56 6.49
N VAL A 255 17.74 8.05 5.28
CA VAL A 255 18.59 7.62 4.16
C VAL A 255 20.01 8.18 4.31
N VAL A 256 20.99 7.41 3.85
CA VAL A 256 22.39 7.82 3.91
C VAL A 256 22.67 8.80 2.77
N MET A 257 23.14 10.00 3.11
CA MET A 257 23.40 11.08 2.14
C MET A 257 24.81 11.66 2.21
N ASP A 258 25.64 11.14 3.12
CA ASP A 258 27.05 11.49 3.29
C ASP A 258 27.93 10.30 2.91
N TYR A 259 28.96 10.55 2.10
CA TYR A 259 29.92 9.53 1.66
C TYR A 259 30.85 9.08 2.78
N GLU A 260 31.01 9.88 3.83
CA GLU A 260 31.82 9.55 5.01
C GLU A 260 31.03 8.76 6.08
N SER A 261 29.72 8.60 5.91
CA SER A 261 28.89 7.83 6.84
C SER A 261 29.20 6.33 6.76
N SER A 262 29.30 5.70 7.92
CA SER A 262 29.38 4.23 8.04
C SER A 262 28.02 3.54 8.06
N ASP A 263 26.93 4.29 8.19
CA ASP A 263 25.58 3.75 8.34
C ASP A 263 25.10 3.03 7.07
N ARG A 264 24.31 1.97 7.24
CA ARG A 264 23.78 1.15 6.16
C ARG A 264 22.33 0.75 6.44
N ALA A 265 21.44 1.08 5.51
CA ALA A 265 20.06 0.60 5.56
C ALA A 265 20.04 -0.93 5.52
N ASN A 266 19.27 -1.53 6.43
CA ASN A 266 19.10 -2.98 6.53
C ASN A 266 17.67 -3.32 6.99
N HIS A 267 17.18 -4.48 6.57
CA HIS A 267 15.79 -4.87 6.83
C HIS A 267 15.50 -5.16 8.32
N GLU A 268 16.48 -5.63 9.08
CA GLU A 268 16.31 -5.91 10.51
C GLU A 268 16.03 -4.63 11.32
N GLU A 269 16.74 -3.54 11.02
CA GLU A 269 16.51 -2.23 11.61
C GLU A 269 15.11 -1.70 11.29
N VAL A 270 14.66 -1.86 10.03
CA VAL A 270 13.31 -1.50 9.62
C VAL A 270 12.27 -2.21 10.50
N LEU A 271 12.40 -3.53 10.70
CA LEU A 271 11.49 -4.29 11.56
C LEU A 271 11.56 -3.87 13.03
N LYS A 272 12.76 -3.61 13.57
CA LYS A 272 12.96 -3.17 14.97
C LYS A 272 12.35 -1.79 15.22
N THR A 273 12.62 -0.80 14.36
CA THR A 273 12.03 0.53 14.45
C THR A 273 10.50 0.45 14.44
N THR A 274 9.97 -0.40 13.56
CA THR A 274 8.53 -0.56 13.42
C THR A 274 7.88 -1.04 14.72
N GLN A 275 8.53 -1.90 15.51
CA GLN A 275 7.96 -2.36 16.79
C GLN A 275 7.64 -1.23 17.77
N HIS A 276 8.46 -0.16 17.82
CA HIS A 276 8.28 0.93 18.79
C HIS A 276 7.21 1.95 18.40
N ARG A 277 6.90 2.09 17.11
CA ARG A 277 5.96 3.12 16.59
C ARG A 277 4.78 2.55 15.82
N ALA A 278 4.76 1.24 15.55
CA ALA A 278 3.61 0.55 14.97
C ALA A 278 2.38 0.68 15.86
N GLN A 279 2.53 0.67 17.18
CA GLN A 279 1.40 0.83 18.12
C GLN A 279 0.77 2.22 18.01
N ASP A 280 1.60 3.28 17.89
CA ASP A 280 1.10 4.64 17.69
C ASP A 280 0.37 4.78 16.35
N LEU A 281 0.93 4.22 15.26
CA LEU A 281 0.27 4.19 13.95
C LEU A 281 -1.04 3.38 13.99
N GLN A 282 -1.03 2.23 14.65
CA GLN A 282 -2.21 1.38 14.82
C GLN A 282 -3.31 2.11 15.58
N ARG A 283 -2.96 2.82 16.66
CA ARG A 283 -3.88 3.64 17.44
C ARG A 283 -4.43 4.80 16.61
N LEU A 284 -3.58 5.48 15.84
CA LEU A 284 -3.98 6.56 14.94
C LEU A 284 -5.01 6.06 13.92
N VAL A 285 -4.70 4.99 13.18
CA VAL A 285 -5.59 4.39 12.17
C VAL A 285 -6.90 3.92 12.80
N SER A 286 -6.86 3.27 13.97
CA SER A 286 -8.07 2.76 14.63
C SER A 286 -9.05 3.87 14.96
N HIS A 287 -8.58 4.97 15.58
CA HIS A 287 -9.45 6.09 15.92
C HIS A 287 -9.88 6.90 14.69
N LEU A 288 -9.03 6.94 13.66
CA LEU A 288 -9.38 7.59 12.40
C LEU A 288 -10.57 6.86 11.74
N VAL A 289 -10.49 5.53 11.65
CA VAL A 289 -11.56 4.69 11.08
C VAL A 289 -12.88 4.84 11.85
N ALA A 290 -12.83 5.12 13.16
CA ALA A 290 -14.02 5.39 13.96
C ALA A 290 -14.77 6.68 13.55
N LYS A 291 -14.13 7.56 12.77
CA LYS A 291 -14.65 8.86 12.35
C LYS A 291 -15.09 8.90 10.87
N PHE A 292 -15.04 7.76 10.19
CA PHE A 292 -15.52 7.64 8.81
C PHE A 292 -17.05 7.64 8.71
#